data_AF-A0A3B8NPE9-F1
#
_entry.id   AF-A0A3B8NPE9-F1
#
_cell.length_a   1.000
_cell.length_b   1.000
_cell.length_c   1.000
_cell.angle_alpha   90.00
_cell.angle_beta   90.00
_cell.angle_gamma   90.00
#
_symmetry.space_group_name_H-M   'P 1'
#
loop_
_entity.id
_entity.type
_entity.pdbx_description
1 polymer ?
#
loop_
_entity_poly.entity_id
_entity_poly.type
_entity_poly.pdbx_seq_one_letter_code
_entity_poly.pdbx_strand_id
1 'polypeptide(L)' 'AAALPEQGMTAFQEIDQIGMTKPVTKGAWQIHDKTRIPEIVSTAFRAATTGRPGPVHLTLP' A
#
# COMPACT_ATOMS: atom_id res chain seq x y z
N ALA A 1 14.27 3.20 -1.87
CA ALA A 1 12.97 3.88 -1.99
C ALA A 1 13.25 5.36 -2.18
N ALA A 2 12.84 5.97 -3.29
CA ALA A 2 12.97 7.41 -3.45
C ALA A 2 12.02 8.10 -2.46
N ALA A 3 12.53 9.06 -1.68
CA ALA A 3 11.68 9.92 -0.87
C ALA A 3 10.83 10.78 -1.82
N LEU A 4 9.52 10.82 -1.59
CA LEU A 4 8.63 11.72 -2.29
C LEU A 4 8.81 13.10 -1.67
N PRO A 5 9.19 14.12 -2.44
CA PRO A 5 9.50 15.44 -1.90
C PRO A 5 8.35 16.06 -1.10
N GLU A 6 7.11 15.73 -1.47
CA GLU A 6 5.89 16.31 -0.90
C GLU A 6 5.25 15.50 0.24
N GLN A 7 5.76 14.31 0.56
CA GLN A 7 5.16 13.45 1.59
C GLN A 7 5.37 14.04 2.99
N GLY A 8 4.28 14.17 3.75
CA GLY A 8 4.20 14.81 5.06
C GLY A 8 4.02 16.33 4.99
N MET A 9 3.91 16.92 3.79
CA MET A 9 3.77 18.37 3.63
C MET A 9 2.32 18.85 3.62
N THR A 10 1.35 17.94 3.82
CA THR A 10 -0.09 18.24 3.62
C THR A 10 -0.32 18.76 2.20
N ALA A 11 0.36 18.12 1.25
CA ALA A 11 0.27 18.46 -0.16
C ALA A 11 -1.16 18.25 -0.66
N PHE A 12 -1.48 18.82 -1.82
CA PHE A 12 -2.82 18.73 -2.37
C PHE A 12 -3.25 17.26 -2.52
N GLN A 13 -4.36 16.90 -1.88
CA GLN A 13 -4.92 15.53 -1.82
C GLN A 13 -4.11 14.49 -1.03
N GLU A 14 -3.09 14.92 -0.28
CA GLU A 14 -2.34 14.02 0.58
C GLU A 14 -3.21 13.54 1.77
N ILE A 15 -3.28 12.22 1.92
CA ILE A 15 -3.90 11.55 3.07
C ILE A 15 -3.03 10.34 3.45
N ASP A 16 -3.00 9.98 4.74
CA ASP A 16 -2.34 8.76 5.20
C ASP A 16 -3.16 7.51 4.85
N GLN A 17 -3.09 7.10 3.58
CA GLN A 17 -3.84 5.96 3.06
C GLN A 17 -3.50 4.66 3.81
N ILE A 18 -2.23 4.47 4.18
CA ILE A 18 -1.77 3.27 4.88
C ILE A 18 -2.33 3.24 6.29
N GLY A 19 -2.18 4.32 7.06
CA GLY A 19 -2.72 4.41 8.42
C GLY A 19 -4.24 4.23 8.44
N MET A 20 -4.96 4.83 7.49
CA MET A 20 -6.41 4.73 7.38
C MET A 20 -6.91 3.32 7.03
N THR A 21 -6.20 2.59 6.15
CA THR A 21 -6.67 1.29 5.64
C THR A 21 -6.16 0.09 6.44
N LYS A 22 -5.06 0.24 7.18
CA LYS A 22 -4.47 -0.82 8.02
C LYS A 22 -5.45 -1.48 9.00
N PRO A 23 -6.35 -0.78 9.72
CA PRO A 23 -7.27 -1.44 10.66
C PRO A 23 -8.40 -2.23 9.98
N VAL A 24 -8.65 -2.00 8.70
CA VAL A 24 -9.79 -2.59 7.96
C VAL A 24 -9.35 -3.52 6.82
N THR A 25 -8.06 -3.83 6.72
CA THR A 25 -7.49 -4.71 5.69
C THR A 25 -6.57 -5.76 6.31
N LYS A 26 -6.37 -6.88 5.60
CA LYS A 26 -5.38 -7.91 5.97
C LYS A 26 -3.94 -7.41 5.83
N GLY A 27 -3.73 -6.38 5.01
CA GLY A 27 -2.45 -5.72 4.85
C GLY A 27 -2.58 -4.47 3.98
N ALA A 28 -1.74 -3.50 4.28
CA ALA A 28 -1.64 -2.21 3.62
C ALA A 28 -0.17 -1.89 3.38
N TRP A 29 0.21 -1.61 2.12
CA TRP A 29 1.62 -1.34 1.74
C TRP A 29 1.74 -0.20 0.73
N GLN A 30 2.87 0.51 0.77
CA GLN A 30 3.20 1.57 -0.18
C GLN A 30 4.34 1.19 -1.15
N ILE A 31 4.03 1.43 -2.42
CA ILE A 31 4.73 1.35 -3.71
C ILE A 31 5.99 2.18 -3.99
N HIS A 32 7.04 2.21 -3.17
CA HIS A 32 8.15 3.17 -3.45
C HIS A 32 9.09 2.83 -4.62
N ASP A 33 8.98 1.65 -5.23
CA ASP A 33 9.83 1.22 -6.35
C ASP A 33 9.00 0.48 -7.39
N LYS A 34 8.91 1.06 -8.60
CA LYS A 34 8.16 0.49 -9.72
C LYS A 34 8.63 -0.90 -10.12
N THR A 35 9.91 -1.22 -9.92
CA THR A 35 10.48 -2.53 -10.28
C THR A 35 9.96 -3.65 -9.37
N ARG A 36 9.45 -3.31 -8.19
CA ARG A 36 8.90 -4.26 -7.20
C ARG A 36 7.39 -4.46 -7.29
N ILE A 37 6.70 -3.71 -8.15
CA ILE A 37 5.25 -3.85 -8.33
C ILE A 37 4.83 -5.31 -8.58
N PRO A 38 5.48 -6.08 -9.48
CA PRO A 38 5.07 -7.47 -9.74
C PRO A 38 5.15 -8.37 -8.50
N GLU A 39 6.24 -8.26 -7.74
CA GLU A 39 6.49 -9.02 -6.50
C GLU A 39 5.46 -8.69 -5.41
N ILE A 40 5.18 -7.40 -5.22
CA ILE A 40 4.28 -6.91 -4.17
C ILE A 40 2.82 -7.24 -4.52
N VAL A 41 2.42 -7.10 -5.78
CA VAL A 41 1.08 -7.51 -6.24
C VAL A 41 0.88 -9.02 -6.02
N SER A 42 1.85 -9.85 -6.40
CA SER A 42 1.79 -11.30 -6.14
C SER A 42 1.61 -11.61 -4.65
N THR A 43 2.38 -10.93 -3.79
CA THR A 43 2.29 -11.08 -2.34
C THR A 43 0.94 -10.63 -1.78
N ALA A 44 0.42 -9.50 -2.26
CA ALA A 44 -0.88 -8.97 -1.85
C ALA A 44 -2.03 -9.89 -2.25
N PHE A 45 -1.98 -10.48 -3.45
CA PHE A 45 -2.96 -11.48 -3.89
C PHE A 45 -2.94 -12.72 -3.00
N ARG A 46 -1.74 -13.25 -2.68
CA ARG A 46 -1.61 -14.37 -1.75
C ARG A 46 -2.16 -14.03 -0.37
N ALA A 47 -1.85 -12.84 0.14
CA ALA A 47 -2.38 -12.35 1.42
C ALA A 47 -3.91 -12.21 1.40
N ALA A 48 -4.49 -11.71 0.31
CA ALA A 48 -5.93 -11.54 0.18
C ALA A 48 -6.69 -12.88 0.15
N THR A 49 -6.11 -13.90 -0.47
CA THR A 49 -6.79 -15.17 -0.80
C THR A 49 -6.49 -16.33 0.14
N THR A 50 -5.36 -16.31 0.85
CA THR A 50 -4.95 -17.43 1.73
C THR A 50 -5.58 -17.32 3.13
N GLY A 51 -5.97 -18.46 3.71
CA GLY A 51 -6.62 -18.52 5.02
C GLY A 51 -8.06 -18.01 4.94
N ARG A 52 -8.47 -17.14 5.87
CA ARG A 52 -9.72 -16.40 5.72
C ARG A 52 -9.54 -15.30 4.67
N PRO A 53 -10.28 -15.31 3.55
CA PRO A 53 -10.16 -14.26 2.54
C PRO A 53 -10.51 -12.87 3.10
N GLY A 54 -9.88 -11.82 2.58
CA GLY A 54 -10.14 -10.46 3.02
C GLY A 54 -9.40 -9.40 2.19
N PRO A 55 -9.78 -8.12 2.37
CA PRO A 55 -9.25 -7.04 1.55
C PRO A 55 -7.78 -6.74 1.87
N VAL A 56 -7.07 -6.24 0.86
CA VAL A 56 -5.69 -5.73 0.95
C VAL A 56 -5.64 -4.37 0.27
N HIS A 57 -4.76 -3.48 0.74
CA HIS A 57 -4.57 -2.15 0.17
C HIS A 57 -3.14 -1.98 -0.33
N LEU A 58 -3.00 -1.47 -1.55
CA LEU A 58 -1.72 -1.10 -2.13
C LEU A 58 -1.81 0.36 -2.58
N THR A 59 -0.99 1.22 -1.99
CA THR A 59 -0.84 2.61 -2.41
C THR A 59 0.35 2.70 -3.36
N LEU A 60 0.16 3.36 -4.49
CA LEU A 60 1.26 3.80 -5.35
C LEU A 60 1.43 5.30 -5.12
N PRO A 61 2.66 5.75 -4.81
CA PRO A 61 2.93 7.16 -4.64
C PRO A 61 2.89 7.95 -5.95
#